data_AF-A0A1G1JT55-F1
#
_entry.id   AF-A0A1G1JT55-F1
#
_cell.length_a   1.000
_cell.length_b   1.000
_cell.length_c   1.000
_cell.angle_alpha   90.00
_cell.angle_beta   90.00
_cell.angle_gamma   90.00
#
_symmetry.space_group_name_H-M   'P 1'
#
loop_
_entity.id
_entity.type
_entity.pdbx_description
1 polymer ?
#
loop_
_entity_poly.entity_id
_entity_poly.type
_entity_poly.pdbx_seq_one_letter_code
_entity_poly.pdbx_strand_id
1 'polypeptide(L)'
;MKQKSTLVIAAIVLAAGLYLPVSGLLAFGLIQKWAELKIQGQYRPVPFLPRFHIKEASFTWADKVELVSGHLVFYFDPFYFLKFNRIRVQIKSQGVQAKLLGRWAEIQGEEDVLLTSFYADLGFAAKGLDEIYRVSADGPKFQFQVHQAESS
;
A
#
# COMPACT_ATOMS: atom_id res chain seq x y z
N MET A 1 45.63 10.39 4.60
CA MET A 1 44.68 9.45 3.95
C MET A 1 43.42 9.13 4.77
N LYS A 2 43.45 9.08 6.12
CA LYS A 2 42.27 8.70 6.94
C LYS A 2 41.05 9.64 6.85
N GLN A 3 41.25 10.94 6.64
CA GLN A 3 40.18 11.95 6.67
C GLN A 3 39.22 11.89 5.46
N LYS A 4 39.72 11.48 4.28
CA LYS A 4 38.89 11.30 3.08
C LYS A 4 37.97 10.09 3.21
N SER A 5 38.41 9.03 3.87
CA SER A 5 37.64 7.80 4.11
C SER A 5 36.43 8.06 5.01
N THR A 6 36.61 8.84 6.08
CA THR A 6 35.53 9.15 7.03
C THR A 6 34.44 10.04 6.41
N LEU A 7 34.82 10.99 5.55
CA LEU A 7 33.88 11.83 4.81
C LEU A 7 33.05 11.03 3.79
N VAL A 8 33.68 10.07 3.09
CA VAL A 8 32.98 9.19 2.15
C VAL A 8 31.98 8.29 2.88
N ILE A 9 32.37 7.72 4.03
CA ILE A 9 31.46 6.89 4.84
C ILE A 9 30.30 7.73 5.38
N ALA A 10 30.56 8.94 5.90
CA ALA A 10 29.52 9.83 6.37
C ALA A 10 28.56 10.25 5.25
N ALA A 11 29.06 10.51 4.05
CA ALA A 11 28.24 10.82 2.88
C ALA A 11 27.37 9.62 2.45
N ILE A 12 27.90 8.39 2.48
CA ILE A 12 27.14 7.17 2.19
C ILE A 12 26.05 6.95 3.25
N VAL A 13 26.37 7.14 4.53
CA VAL A 13 25.40 7.00 5.63
C VAL A 13 24.31 8.07 5.55
N LEU A 14 24.63 9.31 5.20
CA LEU A 14 23.65 10.38 4.98
C LEU A 14 22.78 10.09 3.74
N ALA A 15 23.39 9.65 2.64
CA ALA A 15 22.65 9.28 1.43
C ALA A 15 21.71 8.09 1.69
N ALA A 16 22.17 7.06 2.41
CA ALA A 16 21.34 5.92 2.80
C ALA A 16 20.23 6.33 3.79
N GLY A 17 20.53 7.23 4.73
CA GLY A 17 19.57 7.76 5.70
C GLY A 17 18.46 8.60 5.06
N LEU A 18 18.77 9.33 3.98
CA LEU A 18 17.79 10.11 3.20
C LEU A 18 17.05 9.27 2.15
N TYR A 19 17.64 8.19 1.65
CA TYR A 19 17.05 7.34 0.63
C TYR A 19 15.73 6.68 1.09
N LEU A 20 15.68 6.20 2.34
CA LEU A 20 14.52 5.46 2.85
C LEU A 20 13.28 6.36 3.07
N PRO A 21 13.38 7.57 3.66
CA PRO A 21 12.25 8.51 3.72
C PRO A 21 11.78 8.98 2.34
N VAL A 22 12.71 9.29 1.43
CA VAL A 22 12.39 9.79 0.09
C VAL A 22 11.72 8.71 -0.76
N SER A 23 12.21 7.47 -0.70
CA SER A 23 11.58 6.35 -1.39
C SER A 23 10.17 6.06 -0.86
N GLY A 24 9.89 6.29 0.42
CA GLY A 24 8.54 6.22 0.97
C GLY A 24 7.57 7.24 0.38
N LEU A 25 8.02 8.49 0.17
CA LEU A 25 7.23 9.53 -0.49
C LEU A 25 7.01 9.23 -1.97
N LEU A 26 8.04 8.78 -2.67
CA LEU A 26 7.95 8.39 -4.08
C LEU A 26 7.01 7.20 -4.26
N ALA A 27 7.12 6.17 -3.41
CA ALA A 27 6.22 5.03 -3.42
C ALA A 27 4.77 5.48 -3.20
N PHE A 28 4.52 6.36 -2.23
CA PHE A 28 3.18 6.91 -2.00
C PHE A 28 2.62 7.65 -3.22
N GLY A 29 3.40 8.55 -3.83
CA GLY A 29 2.97 9.28 -5.03
C GLY A 29 2.73 8.36 -6.24
N LEU A 30 3.56 7.33 -6.41
CA LEU A 30 3.37 6.35 -7.49
C LEU A 30 2.15 5.46 -7.24
N ILE A 31 1.88 5.05 -6.00
CA ILE A 31 0.67 4.31 -5.64
C ILE A 31 -0.58 5.14 -5.94
N GLN A 32 -0.63 6.39 -5.52
CA GLN A 32 -1.78 7.26 -5.83
C GLN A 32 -1.98 7.43 -7.35
N LYS A 33 -0.88 7.54 -8.10
CA LYS A 33 -0.94 7.70 -9.57
C LYS A 33 -1.36 6.41 -10.28
N TRP A 34 -0.78 5.27 -9.91
CA TRP A 34 -0.96 4.00 -10.64
C TRP A 34 -2.17 3.22 -10.15
N ALA A 35 -2.42 3.18 -8.85
CA ALA A 35 -3.56 2.43 -8.32
C ALA A 35 -4.91 3.13 -8.55
N GLU A 36 -4.91 4.34 -9.11
CA GLU A 36 -6.09 5.23 -9.19
C GLU A 36 -6.75 5.45 -7.81
N LEU A 37 -5.97 5.27 -6.74
CA LEU A 37 -6.42 5.40 -5.36
C LEU A 37 -6.29 6.84 -4.91
N LYS A 38 -7.42 7.50 -4.65
CA LYS A 38 -7.44 8.78 -3.94
C LYS A 38 -7.37 8.54 -2.44
N ILE A 39 -6.16 8.28 -1.95
CA ILE A 39 -5.96 8.07 -0.51
C ILE A 39 -5.93 9.42 0.20
N GLN A 40 -6.88 9.64 1.10
CA GLN A 40 -6.89 10.74 2.05
C GLN A 40 -6.41 10.24 3.42
N GLY A 41 -5.98 11.16 4.29
CA GLY A 41 -5.53 10.84 5.64
C GLY A 41 -4.13 11.37 5.96
N GLN A 42 -3.66 11.09 7.18
CA GLN A 42 -2.37 11.57 7.65
C GLN A 42 -1.25 10.59 7.29
N TYR A 43 -0.43 10.95 6.31
CA TYR A 43 0.80 10.22 5.98
C TYR A 43 1.82 10.31 7.12
N ARG A 44 2.31 9.15 7.58
CA ARG A 44 3.34 9.02 8.62
C ARG A 44 4.43 8.09 8.09
N PRO A 45 5.59 8.60 7.64
CA PRO A 45 6.68 7.74 7.22
C PRO A 45 7.25 7.00 8.43
N VAL A 46 7.73 5.77 8.24
CA VAL A 46 8.49 5.08 9.29
C VAL A 46 9.98 5.24 8.98
N PRO A 47 10.75 5.94 9.83
CA PRO A 47 12.17 6.14 9.58
C PRO A 47 12.91 4.82 9.38
N PHE A 48 13.79 4.79 8.39
CA PHE A 48 14.69 3.66 8.09
C PHE A 48 14.01 2.32 7.74
N LEU A 49 12.70 2.32 7.47
CA LEU A 49 11.98 1.15 7.00
C LEU A 49 11.24 1.49 5.72
N PRO A 50 11.14 0.56 4.74
CA PRO A 50 10.39 0.78 3.52
C PRO A 50 8.89 0.57 3.78
N ARG A 51 8.34 1.36 4.71
CA ARG A 51 6.94 1.34 5.09
C ARG A 51 6.48 2.71 5.56
N PHE A 52 5.19 2.98 5.40
CA PHE A 52 4.54 4.17 5.90
C PHE A 52 3.12 3.86 6.35
N HIS A 53 2.60 4.69 7.25
CA HIS A 53 1.24 4.56 7.75
C HIS A 53 0.38 5.68 7.18
N ILE A 54 -0.90 5.39 6.99
CA ILE A 54 -1.93 6.39 6.73
C ILE A 54 -2.97 6.23 7.82
N LYS A 55 -3.04 7.22 8.71
CA LYS A 55 -4.07 7.28 9.76
C LYS A 55 -5.31 7.95 9.22
N GLU A 56 -6.48 7.50 9.67
CA GLU A 56 -7.79 8.00 9.21
C GLU A 56 -7.86 7.94 7.68
N ALA A 57 -7.35 6.82 7.13
CA ALA A 57 -7.31 6.61 5.70
C ALA A 57 -8.74 6.47 5.19
N SER A 58 -9.04 7.17 4.10
CA SER A 58 -10.21 6.91 3.27
C SER A 58 -9.77 6.87 1.81
N PHE A 59 -10.35 5.96 1.03
CA PHE A 59 -10.09 5.89 -0.41
C PHE A 59 -11.26 5.23 -1.12
N THR A 60 -11.46 5.58 -2.38
CA THR A 60 -12.37 4.88 -3.29
C THR A 60 -11.53 4.24 -4.38
N TRP A 61 -11.78 2.96 -4.65
CA TRP A 61 -11.13 2.24 -5.75
C TRP A 61 -12.16 1.92 -6.83
N ALA A 62 -12.08 2.65 -7.95
CA ALA A 62 -12.79 2.38 -9.21
C ALA A 62 -14.27 1.96 -9.03
N ASP A 63 -14.99 2.62 -8.11
CA ASP A 63 -16.39 2.38 -7.76
C ASP A 63 -16.73 0.94 -7.30
N LYS A 64 -15.73 0.19 -6.85
CA LYS A 64 -15.88 -1.21 -6.37
C LYS A 64 -15.81 -1.31 -4.85
N VAL A 65 -14.90 -0.55 -4.25
CA VAL A 65 -14.68 -0.57 -2.80
C VAL A 65 -14.37 0.84 -2.34
N GLU A 66 -15.02 1.25 -1.26
CA GLU A 66 -14.70 2.47 -0.54
C GLU A 66 -14.20 2.10 0.85
N LEU A 67 -12.99 2.51 1.18
CA LEU A 67 -12.51 2.55 2.55
C LEU A 67 -13.04 3.82 3.20
N VAL A 68 -13.95 3.68 4.18
CA VAL A 68 -14.58 4.82 4.86
C VAL A 68 -13.63 5.41 5.90
N SER A 69 -13.02 4.53 6.71
CA SER A 69 -12.01 4.92 7.69
C SER A 69 -11.18 3.71 8.11
N GLY A 70 -9.88 3.91 8.24
CA GLY A 70 -8.98 2.87 8.73
C GLY A 70 -7.55 3.35 8.98
N HIS A 71 -6.80 2.54 9.71
CA HIS A 71 -5.36 2.73 9.86
C HIS A 71 -4.63 1.77 8.93
N LEU A 72 -4.11 2.28 7.81
CA LEU A 72 -3.42 1.46 6.84
C LEU A 72 -1.92 1.49 7.06
N VAL A 73 -1.28 0.33 6.98
CA VAL A 73 0.17 0.19 6.95
C VAL A 73 0.56 -0.31 5.56
N PHE A 74 1.38 0.47 4.87
CA PHE A 74 1.91 0.15 3.55
C PHE A 74 3.36 -0.27 3.69
N TYR A 75 3.70 -1.45 3.18
CA TYR A 75 5.07 -1.91 2.97
C TYR A 75 5.34 -1.91 1.48
N PHE A 76 6.55 -1.55 1.08
CA PHE A 76 6.97 -1.60 -0.31
C PHE A 76 8.39 -2.13 -0.42
N ASP A 77 8.75 -2.66 -1.59
CA ASP A 77 10.13 -3.04 -1.88
C ASP A 77 10.76 -2.03 -2.85
N PRO A 78 11.67 -1.14 -2.38
CA PRO A 78 12.30 -0.15 -3.22
C PRO A 78 13.20 -0.76 -4.30
N PHE A 79 13.72 -1.98 -4.09
CA PHE A 79 14.55 -2.66 -5.09
C PHE A 79 13.70 -3.29 -6.20
N TYR A 80 12.45 -3.66 -5.90
CA TYR A 80 11.52 -4.21 -6.88
C TYR A 80 11.25 -3.22 -8.02
N PHE A 81 11.13 -1.92 -7.71
CA PHE A 81 11.01 -0.85 -8.71
C PHE A 81 12.22 -0.76 -9.62
N LEU A 82 13.43 -0.77 -9.05
CA LEU A 82 14.67 -0.68 -9.83
C LEU A 82 14.86 -1.89 -10.76
N LYS A 83 14.42 -3.08 -10.33
CA LYS A 83 14.63 -4.33 -11.07
C LYS A 83 13.56 -4.58 -12.13
N PHE A 84 12.31 -4.26 -11.84
CA PHE A 84 11.17 -4.68 -12.67
C PHE A 84 10.33 -3.52 -13.21
N ASN A 85 10.67 -2.27 -12.88
CA ASN A 85 9.87 -1.08 -13.19
C ASN A 85 8.41 -1.22 -12.72
N ARG A 86 8.23 -1.90 -11.58
CA ARG A 86 6.96 -2.20 -10.93
C ARG A 86 7.08 -1.90 -9.45
N ILE A 87 5.96 -1.60 -8.79
CA ILE A 87 5.94 -1.44 -7.33
C ILE A 87 5.12 -2.58 -6.75
N ARG A 88 5.73 -3.36 -5.87
CA ARG A 88 5.01 -4.30 -5.04
C ARG A 88 4.70 -3.65 -3.71
N VAL A 89 3.43 -3.68 -3.33
CA VAL A 89 2.90 -3.03 -2.14
C VAL A 89 2.14 -4.05 -1.32
N GLN A 90 2.46 -4.12 -0.03
CA GLN A 90 1.64 -4.85 0.94
C GLN A 90 0.88 -3.86 1.81
N ILE A 91 -0.44 -3.95 1.80
CA ILE A 91 -1.34 -3.13 2.59
C ILE A 91 -1.86 -4.00 3.71
N LYS A 92 -1.75 -3.51 4.95
CA LYS A 92 -2.28 -4.20 6.14
C LYS A 92 -3.16 -3.25 6.94
N SER A 93 -4.24 -3.79 7.47
CA SER A 93 -5.06 -3.08 8.43
C SER A 93 -5.82 -4.00 9.36
N GLN A 94 -6.22 -3.46 10.51
CA GLN A 94 -7.03 -4.12 11.52
C GLN A 94 -8.17 -3.17 11.89
N GLY A 95 -9.40 -3.68 11.92
CA GLY A 95 -10.58 -2.88 12.29
C GLY A 95 -10.86 -1.75 11.30
N VAL A 96 -11.08 -2.10 10.03
CA VAL A 96 -11.38 -1.15 8.96
C VAL A 96 -12.86 -1.14 8.67
N GLN A 97 -13.44 0.05 8.50
CA GLN A 97 -14.77 0.17 7.93
C GLN A 97 -14.65 0.37 6.42
N ALA A 98 -15.20 -0.57 5.67
CA ALA A 98 -15.23 -0.55 4.22
C ALA A 98 -16.68 -0.63 3.74
N LYS A 99 -16.98 0.07 2.65
CA LYS A 99 -18.20 -0.10 1.88
C LYS A 99 -17.89 -0.89 0.62
N LEU A 100 -18.64 -1.96 0.41
CA LEU A 100 -18.65 -2.63 -0.88
C LEU A 100 -19.54 -1.82 -1.81
N LEU A 101 -19.07 -1.58 -3.04
CA LEU A 101 -19.81 -0.80 -4.03
C LEU A 101 -20.14 -1.67 -5.25
N GLY A 102 -21.20 -1.29 -5.97
CA GLY A 102 -21.66 -1.98 -7.18
C GLY A 102 -22.17 -3.40 -6.92
N ARG A 103 -22.07 -4.27 -7.93
CA ARG A 103 -22.60 -5.66 -7.89
C ARG A 103 -22.07 -6.51 -6.74
N TRP A 104 -20.91 -6.18 -6.17
CA TRP A 104 -20.36 -6.90 -5.01
C TRP A 104 -21.19 -6.68 -3.74
N ALA A 105 -21.69 -5.46 -3.54
CA ALA A 105 -22.60 -5.13 -2.45
C ALA A 105 -23.93 -5.89 -2.61
N GLU A 106 -24.45 -5.94 -3.83
CA GLU A 106 -25.70 -6.64 -4.16
C GLU A 106 -25.62 -8.16 -3.93
N ILE A 107 -24.48 -8.78 -4.25
CA ILE A 107 -24.28 -10.24 -4.11
C ILE A 107 -24.14 -10.65 -2.64
N GLN A 108 -23.49 -9.82 -1.81
CA GLN A 108 -23.24 -10.14 -0.40
C GLN A 108 -24.34 -9.61 0.54
N GLY A 109 -25.20 -8.69 0.07
CA GLY A 109 -26.29 -8.12 0.86
C GLY A 109 -25.84 -7.17 1.98
N GLU A 110 -24.56 -6.82 2.03
CA GLU A 110 -24.00 -5.89 3.01
C GLU A 110 -23.25 -4.76 2.27
N GLU A 111 -23.83 -3.55 2.29
CA GLU A 111 -23.20 -2.34 1.74
C GLU A 111 -22.09 -1.82 2.66
N ASP A 112 -22.31 -1.90 3.98
CA ASP A 112 -21.37 -1.48 5.03
C ASP A 112 -20.77 -2.70 5.73
N VAL A 113 -19.45 -2.80 5.66
CA VAL A 113 -18.72 -3.98 6.10
C VAL A 113 -17.58 -3.60 7.05
N LEU A 114 -17.64 -4.13 8.26
CA LEU A 114 -16.53 -4.03 9.20
C LEU A 114 -15.54 -5.17 8.96
N LEU A 115 -14.34 -4.83 8.49
CA LEU A 115 -13.23 -5.75 8.35
C LEU A 115 -12.44 -5.82 9.66
N THR A 116 -12.44 -6.97 10.32
CA THR A 116 -11.58 -7.22 11.47
C THR A 116 -10.11 -7.25 11.04
N SER A 117 -9.85 -7.74 9.83
CA SER A 117 -8.53 -7.94 9.26
C SER A 117 -8.56 -7.67 7.75
N PHE A 118 -7.58 -6.92 7.25
CA PHE A 118 -7.38 -6.71 5.82
C PHE A 118 -5.90 -6.82 5.46
N TYR A 119 -5.62 -7.59 4.42
CA TYR A 119 -4.32 -7.76 3.82
C TYR A 119 -4.45 -7.72 2.30
N ALA A 120 -3.62 -6.93 1.63
CA ALA A 120 -3.45 -6.98 0.18
C ALA A 120 -1.96 -6.95 -0.17
N ASP A 121 -1.56 -7.77 -1.13
CA ASP A 121 -0.23 -7.80 -1.73
C ASP A 121 -0.41 -7.67 -3.24
N LEU A 122 -0.08 -6.48 -3.74
CA LEU A 122 -0.43 -6.00 -5.06
C LEU A 122 0.83 -5.55 -5.79
N GLY A 123 0.93 -5.90 -7.07
CA GLY A 123 1.93 -5.39 -8.01
C GLY A 123 1.30 -4.33 -8.90
N PHE A 124 1.91 -3.15 -8.96
CA PHE A 124 1.50 -2.06 -9.83
C PHE A 124 2.58 -1.79 -10.90
N ALA A 125 2.14 -1.58 -12.13
CA ALA A 125 2.94 -1.05 -13.23
C ALA A 125 2.47 0.36 -13.59
N ALA A 126 3.13 1.01 -14.55
CA ALA A 126 2.79 2.38 -14.95
C ALA A 126 1.34 2.59 -15.42
N LYS A 127 0.67 1.53 -15.89
CA LYS A 127 -0.72 1.53 -16.36
C LYS A 127 -1.74 1.14 -15.28
N GLY A 128 -1.27 0.82 -14.07
CA GLY A 128 -2.09 0.54 -12.92
C GLY A 128 -1.84 -0.81 -12.28
N LEU A 129 -2.88 -1.43 -11.72
CA LEU A 129 -2.77 -2.75 -11.11
C LEU A 129 -2.37 -3.77 -12.19
N ASP A 130 -1.26 -4.46 -11.96
CA ASP A 130 -0.67 -5.43 -12.88
C ASP A 130 -0.85 -6.85 -12.34
N GLU A 131 -0.69 -7.06 -11.04
CA GLU A 131 -0.76 -8.39 -10.43
C GLU A 131 -1.38 -8.35 -9.02
N ILE A 132 -2.22 -9.34 -8.71
CA ILE A 132 -2.72 -9.57 -7.36
C ILE A 132 -2.07 -10.84 -6.81
N TYR A 133 -1.06 -10.70 -5.95
CA TYR A 133 -0.43 -11.86 -5.32
C TYR A 133 -1.35 -12.49 -4.26
N ARG A 134 -1.93 -11.65 -3.42
CA ARG A 134 -2.85 -12.08 -2.36
C ARG A 134 -3.75 -10.95 -1.92
N VAL A 135 -5.03 -11.22 -1.77
CA VAL A 135 -5.96 -10.37 -1.00
C VAL A 135 -6.62 -11.24 0.04
N SER A 136 -6.71 -10.76 1.26
CA SER A 136 -7.39 -11.44 2.36
C SER A 136 -8.16 -10.40 3.16
N ALA A 137 -9.43 -10.66 3.39
CA ALA A 137 -10.33 -9.79 4.11
C ALA A 137 -11.19 -10.65 5.03
N ASP A 138 -11.12 -10.37 6.33
CA ASP A 138 -11.91 -11.07 7.34
C ASP A 138 -12.88 -10.08 7.98
N GLY A 139 -14.14 -10.48 8.09
CA GLY A 139 -15.17 -9.76 8.82
C GLY A 139 -15.90 -10.69 9.79
N PRO A 140 -16.81 -10.16 10.63
CA PRO A 140 -17.54 -10.96 11.61
C PRO A 140 -18.38 -12.09 10.99
N LYS A 141 -18.82 -11.93 9.74
CA LYS A 141 -19.73 -12.85 9.06
C LYS A 141 -19.15 -13.49 7.80
N PHE A 142 -17.94 -13.14 7.41
CA PHE A 142 -17.33 -13.65 6.17
C PHE A 142 -15.81 -13.69 6.29
N GLN A 143 -15.23 -14.56 5.48
CA GLN A 143 -13.80 -14.63 5.25
C GLN A 143 -13.59 -14.77 3.75
N PHE A 144 -12.76 -13.89 3.20
CA PHE A 144 -12.45 -13.85 1.77
C PHE A 144 -10.94 -13.92 1.58
N GLN A 145 -10.49 -14.83 0.72
CA GLN A 145 -9.10 -14.92 0.32
C GLN A 145 -9.00 -15.20 -1.18
N VAL A 146 -8.21 -14.38 -1.87
CA VAL A 146 -7.82 -14.60 -3.27
C VAL A 146 -6.31 -14.71 -3.31
N HIS A 147 -5.83 -15.75 -3.98
CA HIS A 147 -4.42 -15.97 -4.25
C HIS A 147 -4.20 -15.96 -5.74
N GLN A 148 -3.21 -15.18 -6.17
CA GLN A 148 -2.70 -15.11 -7.54
C GLN A 148 -3.79 -14.92 -8.62
N ALA A 149 -4.14 -13.67 -8.89
CA ALA A 149 -5.00 -13.30 -10.00
C ALA A 149 -4.26 -12.32 -10.92
N GLU A 150 -4.21 -12.64 -12.22
CA GLU A 150 -3.75 -11.70 -13.24
C GLU A 150 -4.85 -10.67 -13.50
N SER A 151 -4.47 -9.40 -13.47
CA SER A 151 -5.34 -8.30 -13.86
C SER A 151 -5.36 -8.23 -15.39
N SER A 152 -6.49 -8.62 -16.00
CA SER A 152 -6.71 -8.67 -17.45
C SER A 152 -6.65 -7.31 -18.14
#